data_AF-A0A930UUS1-F1
#
_entry.id   AF-A0A930UUS1-F1
#
_cell.length_a   1.000
_cell.length_b   1.000
_cell.length_c   1.000
_cell.angle_alpha   90.00
_cell.angle_beta   90.00
_cell.angle_gamma   90.00
#
_symmetry.space_group_name_H-M   'P 1'
#
loop_
_entity.id
_entity.type
_entity.pdbx_description
1 polymer ?
#
loop_
_entity_poly.entity_id
_entity_poly.type
_entity_poly.pdbx_seq_one_letter_code
_entity_poly.pdbx_strand_id
1 'polypeptide(L)'
;MMQKVFISGSIRIESLPKKVCDVLDIMMSKNLSILVGDAAGVDSEIQNYLNKNNYTDVNVYTIYDKARHKKSNSFKEIIVKVDESLKKKENGRLKKMK
;
A
#
# COMPACT_ATOMS: atom_id res chain seq x y z
N MET A 1 -23.05 0.53 6.46
CA MET A 1 -21.74 1.22 6.45
C MET A 1 -20.77 0.41 5.62
N MET A 2 -19.92 1.05 4.81
CA MET A 2 -18.88 0.36 4.04
C MET A 2 -17.70 0.03 4.96
N GLN A 3 -17.33 -1.25 5.05
CA GLN A 3 -16.24 -1.71 5.90
C GLN A 3 -14.90 -1.45 5.21
N LYS A 4 -13.92 -0.96 6.00
CA LYS A 4 -12.57 -0.64 5.53
C LYS A 4 -11.56 -1.54 6.24
N VAL A 5 -10.55 -2.00 5.51
CA VAL A 5 -9.44 -2.78 6.08
C VAL A 5 -8.12 -2.14 5.69
N PHE A 6 -7.27 -1.91 6.70
CA PHE A 6 -5.91 -1.46 6.48
C PHE A 6 -4.95 -2.66 6.48
N ILE A 7 -4.07 -2.70 5.47
CA ILE A 7 -3.07 -3.75 5.32
C ILE A 7 -1.70 -3.09 5.31
N SER A 8 -0.79 -3.62 6.12
CA SER A 8 0.61 -3.18 6.18
C SER A 8 1.51 -4.38 6.39
N GLY A 9 2.80 -4.21 6.12
CA GLY A 9 3.78 -5.26 6.34
C GLY A 9 5.19 -4.81 5.99
N SER A 10 6.08 -5.79 5.86
CA SER A 10 7.51 -5.55 5.65
C SER A 10 7.81 -5.04 4.24
N ILE A 11 8.69 -4.05 4.15
CA ILE A 11 9.25 -3.54 2.88
C ILE A 11 10.13 -4.57 2.15
N ARG A 12 10.53 -5.67 2.81
CA ARG A 12 11.40 -6.71 2.25
C ARG A 12 10.64 -7.89 1.61
N ILE A 13 9.32 -7.91 1.69
CA ILE A 13 8.52 -9.01 1.15
C ILE A 13 8.32 -8.82 -0.34
N GLU A 14 8.76 -9.79 -1.13
CA GLU A 14 8.68 -9.73 -2.60
C GLU A 14 7.55 -10.58 -3.18
N SER A 15 6.88 -11.39 -2.35
CA SER A 15 5.71 -12.17 -2.76
C SER A 15 4.76 -12.42 -1.60
N LEU A 16 3.46 -12.48 -1.90
CA LEU A 16 2.45 -12.78 -0.89
C LEU A 16 2.35 -14.30 -0.66
N PRO A 17 2.38 -14.76 0.61
CA PRO A 17 2.04 -16.14 0.92
C PRO A 17 0.62 -16.47 0.46
N LYS A 18 0.38 -17.70 0.00
CA LYS A 18 -0.94 -18.14 -0.49
C LYS A 18 -2.08 -17.80 0.48
N LYS A 19 -1.88 -17.99 1.78
CA LYS A 19 -2.89 -17.69 2.81
C LYS A 19 -3.29 -16.21 2.83
N VAL A 20 -2.38 -15.30 2.47
CA VAL A 20 -2.69 -13.87 2.35
C VAL A 20 -3.55 -13.62 1.11
N CYS A 21 -3.23 -14.26 -0.02
CA CYS A 21 -4.06 -14.21 -1.23
C CYS A 21 -5.49 -14.72 -0.94
N ASP A 22 -5.63 -15.87 -0.27
CA ASP A 22 -6.92 -16.44 0.11
C ASP A 22 -7.76 -15.46 0.97
N VAL A 23 -7.09 -14.71 1.86
CA VAL A 23 -7.74 -13.67 2.66
C VAL A 23 -8.13 -12.46 1.81
N LEU A 24 -7.30 -12.03 0.86
CA LEU A 24 -7.64 -10.95 -0.07
C LEU A 24 -8.84 -11.31 -0.93
N ASP A 25 -8.95 -12.56 -1.39
CA ASP A 25 -10.11 -13.04 -2.14
C ASP A 25 -11.40 -12.92 -1.33
N ILE A 26 -11.34 -13.25 -0.04
CA ILE A 26 -12.47 -13.06 0.89
C ILE A 26 -12.79 -11.56 1.06
N MET A 27 -11.79 -10.69 1.17
CA MET A 27 -12.01 -9.24 1.28
C MET A 27 -12.65 -8.67 0.01
N MET A 28 -12.20 -9.10 -1.17
CA MET A 28 -12.75 -8.69 -2.46
C MET A 28 -14.20 -9.18 -2.62
N SER A 29 -14.50 -10.44 -2.28
CA SER A 29 -15.86 -10.99 -2.36
C SER A 29 -16.85 -10.33 -1.39
N LYS A 30 -16.35 -9.74 -0.31
CA LYS A 30 -17.14 -8.94 0.66
C LYS A 30 -17.19 -7.45 0.30
N ASN A 31 -16.60 -7.05 -0.84
CA ASN A 31 -16.50 -5.67 -1.29
C ASN A 31 -15.96 -4.73 -0.18
N LEU A 32 -14.90 -5.16 0.50
CA LEU A 32 -14.25 -4.33 1.52
C LEU A 32 -13.37 -3.27 0.87
N SER A 33 -13.43 -2.04 1.36
CA SER A 33 -12.55 -0.99 0.88
C SER A 33 -11.15 -1.17 1.48
N ILE A 34 -10.15 -1.42 0.64
CA ILE A 34 -8.80 -1.75 1.07
C ILE A 34 -7.96 -0.48 1.15
N LEU A 35 -7.25 -0.31 2.27
CA LEU A 35 -6.35 0.81 2.55
C LEU A 35 -4.91 0.29 2.62
N VAL A 36 -4.02 0.83 1.81
CA VAL A 36 -2.60 0.42 1.73
C VAL A 36 -1.67 1.63 1.66
N GLY A 37 -0.41 1.43 2.02
CA GLY A 37 0.63 2.43 1.81
C GLY A 37 1.16 2.47 0.36
N ASP A 38 2.05 3.42 0.10
CA ASP A 38 2.75 3.59 -1.17
C ASP A 38 4.16 2.99 -1.19
N ALA A 39 4.53 2.19 -0.17
CA ALA A 39 5.88 1.64 -0.03
C ALA A 39 6.12 0.42 -0.94
N ALA A 40 7.39 0.03 -1.06
CA ALA A 40 7.75 -1.25 -1.64
C ALA A 40 7.41 -2.39 -0.67
N GLY A 41 7.55 -3.62 -1.14
CA GLY A 41 7.31 -4.82 -0.35
C GLY A 41 5.83 -5.19 -0.30
N VAL A 42 5.30 -5.46 0.89
CA VAL A 42 3.90 -5.86 1.09
C VAL A 42 2.92 -4.90 0.41
N ASP A 43 3.05 -3.58 0.61
CA ASP A 43 2.14 -2.60 0.00
C ASP A 43 2.07 -2.75 -1.52
N SER A 44 3.22 -2.86 -2.19
CA SER A 44 3.30 -3.04 -3.64
C SER A 44 2.76 -4.39 -4.11
N GLU A 45 2.97 -5.46 -3.34
CA GLU A 45 2.50 -6.80 -3.69
C GLU A 45 1.00 -6.96 -3.51
N ILE A 46 0.42 -6.37 -2.47
CA ILE A 46 -1.04 -6.27 -2.29
C ILE A 46 -1.65 -5.48 -3.46
N GLN A 47 -1.11 -4.30 -3.78
CA GLN A 47 -1.58 -3.50 -4.91
C GLN A 47 -1.51 -4.28 -6.24
N ASN A 48 -0.41 -5.02 -6.49
CA ASN A 48 -0.27 -5.87 -7.66
C ASN A 48 -1.35 -6.96 -7.72
N TYR A 49 -1.61 -7.64 -6.60
CA TYR A 49 -2.61 -8.71 -6.50
C TYR A 49 -4.03 -8.19 -6.78
N LEU A 50 -4.40 -7.07 -6.17
CA LEU A 50 -5.72 -6.46 -6.35
C LEU A 50 -5.92 -5.97 -7.78
N ASN A 51 -4.88 -5.39 -8.39
CA ASN A 51 -4.94 -4.93 -9.78
C ASN A 51 -5.10 -6.11 -10.75
N LYS A 52 -4.38 -7.22 -10.54
CA LYS A 52 -4.51 -8.44 -11.35
C LYS A 52 -5.92 -9.04 -11.29
N ASN A 53 -6.61 -8.86 -10.16
CA ASN A 53 -7.99 -9.31 -9.96
C ASN A 53 -9.03 -8.23 -10.31
N ASN A 54 -8.62 -7.13 -10.97
CA ASN A 54 -9.48 -6.02 -11.36
C ASN A 54 -10.28 -5.39 -10.20
N TYR A 55 -9.77 -5.48 -8.97
CA TYR A 55 -10.42 -4.93 -7.79
C TYR A 55 -10.08 -3.45 -7.62
N THR A 56 -11.09 -2.58 -7.58
CA THR A 56 -10.88 -1.12 -7.69
C THR A 56 -11.12 -0.33 -6.41
N ASP A 57 -11.79 -0.90 -5.40
CA ASP A 57 -12.01 -0.23 -4.11
C ASP A 57 -10.74 -0.29 -3.24
N VAL A 58 -9.70 0.39 -3.72
CA VAL A 58 -8.35 0.45 -3.15
C VAL A 58 -7.94 1.91 -2.99
N ASN A 59 -7.52 2.26 -1.78
CA ASN A 59 -7.05 3.58 -1.40
C ASN A 59 -5.56 3.49 -1.03
N VAL A 60 -4.70 4.14 -1.81
CA VAL A 60 -3.26 4.21 -1.61
C VAL A 60 -2.92 5.51 -0.90
N TYR A 61 -2.39 5.40 0.32
CA TYR A 61 -2.04 6.55 1.15
C TYR A 61 -0.57 6.90 1.00
N THR A 62 -0.27 8.20 0.94
CA THR A 62 1.08 8.73 0.94
C THR A 62 1.17 10.04 1.72
N ILE A 63 2.34 10.35 2.27
CA ILE A 63 2.67 11.66 2.87
C ILE A 63 3.45 12.56 1.89
N TYR A 64 3.78 12.04 0.73
CA TYR A 64 4.45 12.76 -0.36
C TYR A 64 3.42 13.38 -1.30
N ASP A 65 3.87 14.25 -2.19
CA ASP A 65 2.98 14.91 -3.17
C ASP A 65 2.41 13.92 -4.22
N LYS A 66 3.02 12.74 -4.31
CA LYS A 66 2.58 11.62 -5.14
C LYS A 66 3.04 10.30 -4.52
N ALA A 67 2.22 9.25 -4.65
CA ALA A 67 2.58 7.91 -4.20
C ALA A 67 3.83 7.41 -4.94
N ARG A 68 4.81 6.91 -4.18
CA ARG A 68 6.04 6.31 -4.73
C ARG A 68 5.72 5.08 -5.57
N HIS A 69 4.78 4.26 -5.10
CA HIS A 69 4.29 3.10 -5.82
C HIS A 69 2.75 3.10 -5.87
N LYS A 70 2.21 3.34 -7.08
CA LYS A 70 0.81 3.12 -7.41
C LYS A 70 0.71 2.19 -8.61
N LYS A 71 0.12 1.00 -8.41
CA LYS A 71 0.11 -0.06 -9.44
C LYS A 71 -1.03 0.03 -10.45
N SER A 72 -2.05 0.84 -10.19
CA SER A 72 -3.18 1.02 -11.09
C SER A 72 -3.69 2.45 -11.11
N ASN A 73 -4.19 2.88 -12.27
CA ASN A 73 -4.88 4.17 -12.41
C ASN A 73 -6.29 4.15 -11.79
N SER A 74 -6.89 2.96 -11.61
CA SER A 74 -8.19 2.81 -10.96
C SER A 74 -8.12 3.00 -9.44
N PHE A 75 -6.91 2.91 -8.84
CA PHE A 75 -6.74 3.07 -7.40
C PHE A 75 -6.80 4.55 -7.02
N LYS A 76 -7.52 4.83 -5.93
CA LYS A 76 -7.61 6.17 -5.39
C LYS A 76 -6.35 6.50 -4.61
N GLU A 77 -5.71 7.60 -4.95
CA GLU A 77 -4.57 8.13 -4.22
C GLU A 77 -5.05 9.12 -3.15
N ILE A 78 -4.54 9.00 -1.93
CA ILE A 78 -4.88 9.85 -0.80
C ILE A 78 -3.61 10.45 -0.22
N ILE A 79 -3.44 11.76 -0.40
CA ILE A 79 -2.33 12.52 0.15
C ILE A 79 -2.69 12.97 1.56
N VAL A 80 -1.92 12.52 2.54
CA VAL A 80 -2.03 12.95 3.93
C VAL A 80 -1.08 14.12 4.14
N LYS A 81 -1.64 15.31 4.29
CA LYS A 81 -0.87 16.51 4.63
C LYS A 81 -0.32 16.36 6.04
N VAL A 82 1.00 16.34 6.14
CA VAL A 82 1.73 16.32 7.40
C VAL A 82 2.57 17.59 7.50
N ASP A 83 2.77 18.07 8.72
CA ASP A 83 3.69 19.18 9.00
C ASP A 83 5.07 18.85 8.41
N GLU A 84 5.64 19.77 7.63
CA GLU A 84 6.92 19.57 6.95
C GLU A 84 8.07 19.32 7.94
N SER A 85 7.96 19.84 9.16
CA SER A 85 8.92 19.58 10.23
C SER A 85 8.98 18.10 10.65
N LEU A 86 7.92 17.33 10.39
CA LEU A 86 7.82 15.89 10.69
C LEU A 86 8.25 15.00 9.52
N LYS A 87 8.37 15.55 8.31
CA LYS A 87 8.93 14.83 7.15
C LYS A 87 10.44 14.67 7.37
N LYS A 88 10.85 13.56 8.02
CA LYS A 88 12.26 13.19 8.09
C LYS A 88 12.83 13.14 6.66
N LYS A 89 13.77 14.03 6.35
CA LYS A 89 14.56 13.98 5.11
C LYS A 89 15.12 12.56 4.98
N GLU A 90 14.87 11.90 3.87
CA GLU A 90 15.30 10.53 3.55
C GLU A 90 16.84 10.35 3.47
N ASN A 91 17.62 11.25 4.07
CA ASN A 91 19.08 11.25 4.08
C ASN A 91 19.69 10.36 5.19
N GLY A 92 18.89 9.52 5.84
CA GLY A 92 19.34 8.66 6.95
C GLY A 92 19.79 7.24 6.58
N ARG A 93 19.63 6.81 5.31
CA ARG A 93 19.93 5.42 4.89
C ARG A 93 21.24 5.22 4.13
N LEU A 94 22.02 6.28 3.90
CA LEU A 94 23.37 6.22 3.33
C LEU A 94 24.39 6.74 4.36
N LYS A 95 24.67 5.93 5.38
CA LYS A 95 25.93 5.94 6.17
C LYS A 95 25.82 4.90 7.28
N LYS A 96 26.00 3.64 6.92
CA LYS A 96 26.55 2.59 7.78
C LYS A 96 26.77 1.35 6.92
N MET A 97 27.97 1.21 6.38
CA MET A 97 28.88 0.13 6.73
C MET A 97 30.26 0.43 6.12
N LYS A 98 31.28 -0.03 6.85
CA LYS A 98 32.66 0.43 6.92
C LYS A 98 33.43 0.39 5.61
#